data_AF-A0A1C4N3B2-F1
#
_entry.id   AF-A0A1C4N3B2-F1
#
_cell.length_a   1.000
_cell.length_b   1.000
_cell.length_c   1.000
_cell.angle_alpha   90.00
_cell.angle_beta   90.00
_cell.angle_gamma   90.00
#
_symmetry.space_group_name_H-M   'P 1'
#
loop_
_entity.id
_entity.type
_entity.pdbx_description
1 polymer ?
#
loop_
_entity_poly.entity_id
_entity_poly.type
_entity_poly.pdbx_seq_one_letter_code
_entity_poly.pdbx_strand_id
1 'polypeptide(L)'
;MRDPFSYLRHLEGLTVNDGIYDFLPHWQKDSALHKFIRFIADEILMDDTDGPTRVPFGSDPLYPDWILPVDAAMLQYGIIDEPLFFIPDESAPERTPGGGGDSSESGDPYCVVNACYDYLLNLRWTQAYEDLMSRITDEVFYVMFLNRRALASLNQFLARYAGEVTTDGFDADEASLMDLFVRDGELKRVRPPMWARRAVFYRDRGRCTTCGTDLSGLIDTLNVGNYDHMMPLAGGGLNDVTNLQLLCENCNSKKSDKVEEPSNRYRRWY
;
A
#
# COMPACT_ATOMS: atom_id res chain seq x y z
N MET A 1 22.12 -9.04 16.71
CA MET A 1 21.83 -9.19 15.26
C MET A 1 20.56 -8.37 15.03
N ARG A 2 20.61 -7.27 14.26
CA ARG A 2 19.37 -6.53 13.92
C ARG A 2 18.53 -7.47 13.07
N ASP A 3 17.31 -7.76 13.51
CA ASP A 3 16.33 -8.51 12.73
C ASP A 3 16.04 -7.70 11.46
N PRO A 4 16.49 -8.15 10.26
CA PRO A 4 16.28 -7.42 9.03
C PRO A 4 14.80 -7.47 8.59
N PHE A 5 13.93 -8.13 9.36
CA PHE A 5 12.51 -8.29 9.10
C PHE A 5 11.64 -7.76 10.25
N SER A 6 12.15 -6.89 11.12
CA SER A 6 11.34 -6.30 12.19
C SER A 6 10.06 -5.63 11.66
N TYR A 7 10.11 -5.06 10.45
CA TYR A 7 8.96 -4.49 9.74
C TYR A 7 7.93 -5.51 9.26
N LEU A 8 8.27 -6.80 9.08
CA LEU A 8 7.30 -7.82 8.65
C LEU A 8 6.21 -8.04 9.70
N ARG A 9 6.48 -7.74 10.97
CA ARG A 9 5.49 -7.82 12.06
C ARG A 9 4.34 -6.82 11.90
N HIS A 10 4.53 -5.77 11.11
CA HIS A 10 3.51 -4.75 10.85
C HIS A 10 2.57 -5.15 9.70
N LEU A 11 3.00 -6.00 8.76
CA LEU A 11 2.19 -6.34 7.57
C LEU A 11 0.90 -7.09 7.88
N GLU A 12 0.82 -7.78 9.02
CA GLU A 12 -0.42 -8.41 9.49
C GLU A 12 -1.53 -7.37 9.71
N GLY A 13 -1.16 -6.12 10.08
CA GLY A 13 -2.10 -5.01 10.25
C GLY A 13 -2.94 -4.69 9.01
N LEU A 14 -2.49 -5.09 7.81
CA LEU A 14 -3.24 -4.91 6.56
C LEU A 14 -4.50 -5.81 6.50
N THR A 15 -4.49 -6.93 7.22
CA THR A 15 -5.55 -7.96 7.14
C THR A 15 -6.17 -8.31 8.49
N VAL A 16 -5.66 -7.75 9.59
CA VAL A 16 -6.20 -7.89 10.96
C VAL A 16 -7.61 -7.28 11.06
N ASN A 17 -8.43 -7.80 11.98
CA ASN A 17 -9.82 -7.36 12.22
C ASN A 17 -10.66 -7.34 10.93
N ASP A 18 -10.65 -8.46 10.22
CA ASP A 18 -11.43 -8.62 8.98
C ASP A 18 -11.02 -7.68 7.83
N GLY A 19 -9.86 -7.03 7.93
CA GLY A 19 -9.31 -6.16 6.88
C GLY A 19 -9.14 -6.85 5.52
N ILE A 20 -9.08 -8.19 5.49
CA ILE A 20 -9.11 -8.95 4.24
C ILE A 20 -10.41 -8.73 3.43
N TYR A 21 -11.53 -8.40 4.08
CA TYR A 21 -12.83 -8.18 3.44
C TYR A 21 -12.81 -7.01 2.48
N ASP A 22 -12.02 -5.98 2.76
CA ASP A 22 -11.84 -4.85 1.85
C ASP A 22 -11.27 -5.27 0.51
N PHE A 23 -10.54 -6.39 0.42
CA PHE A 23 -9.90 -6.86 -0.80
C PHE A 23 -10.80 -7.77 -1.66
N LEU A 24 -11.89 -8.28 -1.09
CA LEU A 24 -12.76 -9.29 -1.73
C LEU A 24 -13.64 -8.74 -2.87
N PRO A 25 -14.22 -7.53 -2.78
CA PRO A 25 -15.04 -6.99 -3.86
C PRO A 25 -14.29 -6.97 -5.19
N HIS A 26 -14.99 -7.36 -6.25
CA HIS A 26 -14.37 -7.53 -7.57
C HIS A 26 -14.02 -6.19 -8.22
N TRP A 27 -12.88 -6.15 -8.91
CA TRP A 27 -12.48 -5.07 -9.82
C TRP A 27 -12.60 -3.68 -9.18
N GLN A 28 -12.06 -3.53 -7.98
CA GLN A 28 -11.95 -2.23 -7.32
C GLN A 28 -10.94 -1.36 -8.08
N LYS A 29 -11.24 -0.06 -8.19
CA LYS A 29 -10.28 0.90 -8.75
C LYS A 29 -9.16 1.18 -7.75
N ASP A 30 -9.52 1.27 -6.47
CA ASP A 30 -8.61 1.19 -5.35
C ASP A 30 -8.17 -0.27 -5.18
N SER A 31 -7.18 -0.65 -6.00
CA SER A 31 -6.74 -2.04 -6.11
C SER A 31 -6.01 -2.51 -4.85
N ALA A 32 -5.76 -3.82 -4.75
CA ALA A 32 -4.89 -4.40 -3.70
C ALA A 32 -3.54 -3.65 -3.53
N LEU A 33 -2.90 -3.23 -4.63
CA LEU A 33 -1.65 -2.47 -4.56
C LEU A 33 -1.83 -1.05 -3.98
N HIS A 34 -2.94 -0.36 -4.24
CA HIS A 34 -3.19 0.97 -3.69
C HIS A 34 -3.31 0.89 -2.17
N LYS A 35 -4.14 -0.04 -1.67
CA LYS A 35 -4.32 -0.32 -0.24
C LYS A 35 -3.01 -0.70 0.44
N PHE A 36 -2.23 -1.58 -0.18
CA PHE A 36 -0.91 -1.96 0.32
C PHE A 36 0.05 -0.76 0.41
N ILE A 37 0.14 0.06 -0.64
CA ILE A 37 1.00 1.25 -0.64
C ILE A 37 0.56 2.23 0.44
N ARG A 38 -0.75 2.48 0.54
CA ARG A 38 -1.32 3.40 1.52
C ARG A 38 -1.00 2.94 2.94
N PHE A 39 -1.17 1.66 3.24
CA PHE A 39 -0.81 1.09 4.53
C PHE A 39 0.68 1.30 4.85
N ILE A 40 1.57 0.98 3.92
CA ILE A 40 3.02 1.12 4.14
C ILE A 40 3.44 2.58 4.28
N ALA A 41 2.89 3.48 3.47
CA ALA A 41 3.20 4.90 3.55
C ALA A 41 2.68 5.50 4.87
N ASP A 42 1.51 5.07 5.34
CA ASP A 42 0.96 5.50 6.62
C ASP A 42 1.82 5.00 7.79
N GLU A 43 2.19 3.71 7.83
CA GLU A 43 3.11 3.18 8.85
C GLU A 43 4.46 3.92 8.85
N ILE A 44 5.05 4.18 7.67
CA ILE A 44 6.34 4.90 7.58
C ILE A 44 6.21 6.33 8.15
N LEU A 45 5.11 7.03 7.89
CA LEU A 45 4.89 8.38 8.38
C LEU A 45 4.55 8.40 9.88
N MET A 46 3.87 7.37 10.38
CA MET A 46 3.45 7.26 11.79
C MET A 46 4.57 6.75 12.71
N ASP A 47 5.47 5.90 12.22
CA ASP A 47 6.62 5.41 12.99
C ASP A 47 7.69 6.50 13.22
N ASP A 48 7.55 7.68 12.61
CA ASP A 48 8.48 8.80 12.74
C ASP A 48 8.20 9.69 13.97
N THR A 49 7.49 9.18 14.98
CA THR A 49 7.17 9.91 16.23
C THR A 49 8.34 9.98 17.21
N ASP A 50 9.27 9.03 17.16
CA ASP A 50 10.36 8.87 18.15
C ASP A 50 11.74 9.38 17.67
N GLY A 51 11.84 9.91 16.44
CA GLY A 51 13.06 10.53 15.90
C GLY A 51 14.20 9.54 15.59
N PRO A 52 15.03 9.84 14.56
CA PRO A 52 15.83 11.08 14.49
C PRO A 52 15.43 12.07 13.38
N THR A 53 14.32 11.83 12.68
CA THR A 53 13.99 12.55 11.45
C THR A 53 13.19 13.82 11.75
N ARG A 54 13.88 14.96 11.76
CA ARG A 54 13.26 16.30 11.78
C ARG A 54 13.80 17.12 10.62
N VAL A 55 12.94 17.92 10.00
CA VAL A 55 13.31 18.75 8.86
C VAL A 55 13.47 20.19 9.34
N PRO A 56 14.62 20.85 9.06
CA PRO A 56 14.78 22.25 9.41
C PRO A 56 13.89 23.11 8.50
N PHE A 57 13.19 24.06 9.09
CA PHE A 57 12.32 25.02 8.42
C PHE A 57 12.71 26.45 8.81
N GLY A 58 12.50 27.38 7.89
CA GLY A 58 12.81 28.80 8.09
C GLY A 58 14.15 29.27 7.51
N SER A 59 14.43 30.55 7.70
CA SER A 59 15.60 31.23 7.10
C SER A 59 16.84 31.21 7.97
N ASP A 60 16.74 30.84 9.25
CA ASP A 60 17.88 30.78 10.17
C ASP A 60 18.57 29.41 10.06
N PRO A 61 19.79 29.33 9.51
CA PRO A 61 20.51 28.07 9.39
C PRO A 61 21.17 27.62 10.70
N LEU A 62 21.25 28.49 11.73
CA LEU A 62 21.88 28.21 13.02
C LEU A 62 20.87 27.70 14.04
N TYR A 63 19.66 28.25 14.02
CA TYR A 63 18.56 27.88 14.92
C TYR A 63 17.26 27.73 14.11
N PRO A 64 17.16 26.70 13.25
CA PRO A 64 15.95 26.47 12.48
C PRO A 64 14.82 26.00 13.37
N ASP A 65 13.60 26.38 13.01
CA ASP A 65 12.41 25.70 13.52
C ASP A 65 12.40 24.28 12.95
N TRP A 66 11.88 23.31 13.71
CA TRP A 66 11.86 21.92 13.29
C TRP A 66 10.44 21.50 12.95
N ILE A 67 10.27 20.81 11.83
CA ILE A 67 8.97 20.25 11.41
C ILE A 67 9.11 18.74 11.19
N LEU A 68 7.98 18.04 11.20
CA LEU A 68 7.93 16.61 10.89
C LEU A 68 8.05 16.36 9.38
N PRO A 69 8.61 15.22 8.94
CA PRO A 69 8.70 14.89 7.52
C PRO A 69 7.36 14.84 6.78
N VAL A 70 6.26 14.54 7.48
CA VAL A 70 4.91 14.60 6.90
C VAL A 70 4.55 16.02 6.44
N ASP A 71 4.84 17.05 7.24
CA ASP A 71 4.63 18.46 6.89
C ASP A 71 5.54 18.88 5.74
N ALA A 72 6.81 18.46 5.78
CA ALA A 72 7.75 18.72 4.69
C ALA A 72 7.26 18.10 3.36
N ALA A 73 6.70 16.89 3.41
CA ALA A 73 6.11 16.25 2.24
C ALA A 73 4.86 17.01 1.75
N MET A 74 3.94 17.40 2.64
CA MET A 74 2.76 18.19 2.28
C MET A 74 3.13 19.53 1.63
N LEU A 75 4.15 20.23 2.15
CA LEU A 75 4.71 21.44 1.55
C LEU A 75 5.28 21.18 0.16
N GLN A 76 6.07 20.11 0.00
CA GLN A 76 6.68 19.76 -1.29
C GLN A 76 5.63 19.45 -2.37
N TYR A 77 4.53 18.80 -1.99
CA TYR A 77 3.41 18.53 -2.89
C TYR A 77 2.48 19.72 -3.11
N GLY A 78 2.68 20.84 -2.39
CA GLY A 78 1.83 22.02 -2.43
C GLY A 78 0.41 21.75 -1.89
N ILE A 79 0.30 20.87 -0.90
CA ILE A 79 -0.96 20.55 -0.21
C ILE A 79 -1.24 21.59 0.89
N ILE A 80 -0.17 22.04 1.55
CA ILE A 80 -0.19 23.13 2.53
C ILE A 80 0.79 24.21 2.10
N ASP A 81 0.52 25.46 2.48
CA ASP A 81 1.38 26.60 2.18
C ASP A 81 2.40 26.88 3.30
N GLU A 82 2.10 26.43 4.52
CA GLU A 82 2.93 26.58 5.72
C GLU A 82 2.84 25.32 6.59
N PRO A 83 3.88 25.01 7.41
CA PRO A 83 3.82 23.89 8.35
C PRO A 83 2.61 24.00 9.28
N LEU A 84 1.91 22.88 9.48
CA LEU A 84 0.80 22.80 10.41
C LEU A 84 1.29 22.52 11.84
N PHE A 85 2.50 21.96 11.96
CA PHE A 85 3.11 21.64 13.24
C PHE A 85 4.61 21.95 13.27
N PHE A 86 5.00 22.64 14.33
CA PHE A 86 6.40 22.83 14.71
C PHE A 86 6.71 21.96 15.92
N ILE A 87 7.79 21.20 15.83
CA ILE A 87 8.28 20.36 16.92
C ILE A 87 8.69 21.27 18.07
N PRO A 88 8.12 21.09 19.28
CA PRO A 88 8.46 21.93 20.42
C PRO A 88 9.92 21.71 20.84
N ASP A 89 10.56 22.77 21.32
CA ASP A 89 11.86 22.64 21.98
C ASP A 89 11.72 21.76 23.23
N GLU A 90 12.74 20.94 23.52
CA GLU A 90 12.81 20.22 24.78
C GLU A 90 12.70 21.25 25.92
N SER A 91 11.74 21.06 26.84
CA SER A 91 11.54 21.96 27.95
C SER A 91 12.85 22.09 28.72
N ALA A 92 13.51 23.24 28.61
CA ALA A 92 14.68 23.54 29.42
C ALA A 92 14.23 23.47 30.89
N PRO A 93 14.98 22.80 31.79
CA PRO A 93 14.63 22.80 33.20
C PRO A 93 14.59 24.26 33.67
N GLU A 94 13.43 24.72 34.14
CA GLU A 94 13.26 26.07 34.66
C GLU A 94 14.33 26.34 35.72
N ARG A 95 15.32 27.16 35.39
CA ARG A 95 16.19 27.75 36.41
C ARG A 95 15.41 28.89 37.04
N THR A 96 14.57 28.59 38.02
CA THR A 96 14.09 29.60 38.96
C THR A 96 15.29 30.10 39.78
N PRO A 97 15.69 31.38 39.68
CA PRO A 97 16.70 31.93 40.56
C PRO A 97 16.03 32.27 41.89
N GLY A 98 16.05 31.31 42.81
CA GLY A 98 15.81 31.55 44.23
C GLY A 98 14.43 31.11 44.74
N GLY A 99 14.45 30.14 45.66
CA GLY A 99 13.30 29.82 46.52
C GLY A 99 13.28 28.35 46.88
N GLY A 100 13.77 28.01 48.07
CA GLY A 100 13.70 26.64 48.60
C GLY A 100 12.25 26.17 48.72
N GLY A 101 11.94 25.08 48.02
CA GLY A 101 10.68 24.36 48.07
C GLY A 101 10.86 23.04 47.34
N ASP A 102 10.66 21.96 48.05
CA ASP A 102 10.82 20.58 47.57
C ASP A 102 9.67 20.25 46.60
N SER A 103 9.90 20.43 45.31
CA SER A 103 9.05 19.91 44.24
C SER A 103 9.92 19.63 43.02
N SER A 104 10.45 18.41 42.97
CA SER A 104 11.07 17.84 41.77
C SER A 104 9.98 17.57 40.72
N GLU A 105 9.46 18.61 40.08
CA GLU A 105 8.77 18.43 38.79
C GLU A 105 9.84 18.38 37.70
N SER A 106 10.44 17.20 37.55
CA SER A 106 11.16 16.86 36.31
C SER A 106 10.13 16.88 35.19
N GLY A 107 10.28 17.79 34.22
CA GLY A 107 9.40 17.86 33.04
C GLY A 107 9.24 16.49 32.38
N ASP A 108 8.07 16.24 31.80
CA ASP A 108 7.76 14.97 31.13
C ASP A 108 8.84 14.66 30.08
N PRO A 109 9.66 13.60 30.25
CA PRO A 109 10.72 13.27 29.33
C PRO A 109 10.19 12.86 27.94
N TYR A 110 8.88 12.65 27.80
CA TYR A 110 8.20 12.33 26.56
C TYR A 110 7.39 13.51 25.99
N CYS A 111 7.53 14.74 26.51
CA CYS A 111 6.71 15.87 26.07
C CYS A 111 6.77 16.13 24.54
N VAL A 112 7.97 16.06 23.94
CA VAL A 112 8.15 16.25 22.49
C VAL A 112 7.53 15.09 21.71
N VAL A 113 7.79 13.85 22.14
CA VAL A 113 7.26 12.63 21.52
C VAL A 113 5.73 12.62 21.56
N ASN A 114 5.15 12.91 22.73
CA ASN A 114 3.71 12.99 22.92
C ASN A 114 3.09 14.08 22.04
N ALA A 115 3.72 15.25 21.93
CA ALA A 115 3.24 16.31 21.04
C ALA A 115 3.26 15.89 19.55
N CYS A 116 4.33 15.22 19.10
CA CYS A 116 4.43 14.69 17.74
C CYS A 116 3.38 13.60 17.49
N TYR A 117 3.22 12.67 18.42
CA TYR A 117 2.24 11.60 18.36
C TYR A 117 0.81 12.13 18.30
N ASP A 118 0.45 13.05 19.19
CA ASP A 118 -0.87 13.68 19.22
C ASP A 118 -1.16 14.43 17.92
N TYR A 119 -0.18 15.17 17.40
CA TYR A 119 -0.33 15.83 16.11
C TYR A 119 -0.57 14.83 14.98
N LEU A 120 0.26 13.80 14.84
CA LEU A 120 0.14 12.79 13.79
C LEU A 120 -1.19 12.03 13.87
N LEU A 121 -1.62 11.67 15.08
CA LEU A 121 -2.91 11.01 15.32
C LEU A 121 -4.08 11.87 14.82
N ASN A 122 -4.05 13.18 15.08
CA ASN A 122 -5.07 14.12 14.61
C ASN A 122 -4.97 14.37 13.11
N LEU A 123 -3.75 14.48 12.57
CA LEU A 123 -3.48 14.75 11.16
C LEU A 123 -4.10 13.69 10.25
N ARG A 124 -4.10 12.40 10.65
CA ARG A 124 -4.69 11.29 9.88
C ARG A 124 -6.16 11.48 9.51
N TRP A 125 -6.89 12.28 10.27
CA TRP A 125 -8.31 12.55 10.06
C TRP A 125 -8.58 13.83 9.26
N THR A 126 -7.54 14.42 8.67
CA THR A 126 -7.64 15.66 7.88
C THR A 126 -7.66 15.40 6.38
N GLN A 127 -8.26 16.32 5.62
CA GLN A 127 -8.22 16.28 4.15
C GLN A 127 -6.80 16.43 3.59
N ALA A 128 -5.94 17.23 4.26
CA ALA A 128 -4.56 17.41 3.83
C ALA A 128 -3.77 16.10 3.85
N TYR A 129 -3.97 15.29 4.88
CA TYR A 129 -3.36 13.96 4.96
C TYR A 129 -3.94 13.00 3.90
N GLU A 130 -5.24 13.04 3.68
CA GLU A 130 -5.86 12.24 2.61
C GLU A 130 -5.28 12.57 1.22
N ASP A 131 -5.12 13.87 0.93
CA ASP A 131 -4.53 14.35 -0.31
C ASP A 131 -3.06 13.92 -0.45
N LEU A 132 -2.30 13.94 0.65
CA LEU A 132 -0.92 13.46 0.69
C LEU A 132 -0.85 11.96 0.38
N MET A 133 -1.66 11.17 1.08
CA MET A 133 -1.70 9.73 0.91
C MET A 133 -2.15 9.34 -0.50
N SER A 134 -3.13 10.05 -1.07
CA SER A 134 -3.55 9.85 -2.46
C SER A 134 -2.41 10.12 -3.44
N ARG A 135 -1.65 11.21 -3.27
CA ARG A 135 -0.51 11.52 -4.17
C ARG A 135 0.59 10.48 -4.07
N ILE A 136 1.02 10.13 -2.86
CA ILE A 136 2.04 9.09 -2.64
C ILE A 136 1.58 7.77 -3.25
N THR A 137 0.32 7.39 -3.03
CA THR A 137 -0.24 6.14 -3.53
C THR A 137 -0.22 6.10 -5.05
N ASP A 138 -0.67 7.15 -5.73
CA ASP A 138 -0.72 7.21 -7.19
C ASP A 138 0.68 7.15 -7.81
N GLU A 139 1.65 7.87 -7.26
CA GLU A 139 3.03 7.90 -7.76
C GLU A 139 3.73 6.55 -7.61
N VAL A 140 3.63 5.94 -6.42
CA VAL A 140 4.22 4.63 -6.16
C VAL A 140 3.50 3.56 -6.97
N PHE A 141 2.17 3.64 -7.11
CA PHE A 141 1.39 2.72 -7.94
C PHE A 141 1.86 2.77 -9.39
N TYR A 142 2.07 3.97 -9.95
CA TYR A 142 2.52 4.14 -11.33
C TYR A 142 3.83 3.37 -11.62
N VAL A 143 4.76 3.36 -10.67
CA VAL A 143 6.04 2.65 -10.79
C VAL A 143 5.86 1.15 -10.50
N MET A 144 5.20 0.80 -9.39
CA MET A 144 5.11 -0.56 -8.88
C MET A 144 4.15 -1.44 -9.68
N PHE A 145 3.13 -0.86 -10.31
CA PHE A 145 2.18 -1.60 -11.14
C PHE A 145 2.87 -2.29 -12.32
N LEU A 146 4.01 -1.79 -12.79
CA LEU A 146 4.81 -2.44 -13.84
C LEU A 146 5.51 -3.73 -13.35
N ASN A 147 5.75 -3.87 -12.05
CA ASN A 147 6.53 -4.96 -11.48
C ASN A 147 5.66 -6.18 -11.17
N ARG A 148 5.43 -7.03 -12.19
CA ARG A 148 4.64 -8.27 -12.09
C ARG A 148 5.08 -9.21 -10.97
N ARG A 149 6.38 -9.26 -10.60
CA ARG A 149 6.82 -10.13 -9.50
C ARG A 149 6.35 -9.59 -8.16
N ALA A 150 6.49 -8.28 -7.95
CA ALA A 150 5.95 -7.64 -6.74
C ALA A 150 4.43 -7.83 -6.67
N LEU A 151 3.71 -7.68 -7.79
CA LEU A 151 2.27 -7.93 -7.84
C LEU A 151 1.91 -9.39 -7.51
N ALA A 152 2.65 -10.36 -8.04
CA ALA A 152 2.45 -11.78 -7.72
C ALA A 152 2.74 -12.07 -6.24
N SER A 153 3.81 -11.52 -5.68
CA SER A 153 4.12 -11.66 -4.25
C SER A 153 3.04 -11.05 -3.35
N LEU A 154 2.53 -9.87 -3.69
CA LEU A 154 1.40 -9.24 -2.97
C LEU A 154 0.16 -10.13 -3.04
N ASN A 155 -0.20 -10.61 -4.22
CA ASN A 155 -1.38 -11.46 -4.39
C ASN A 155 -1.22 -12.84 -3.73
N GLN A 156 0.00 -13.38 -3.68
CA GLN A 156 0.29 -14.60 -2.92
C GLN A 156 0.17 -14.38 -1.40
N PHE A 157 0.59 -13.22 -0.91
CA PHE A 157 0.40 -12.83 0.49
C PHE A 157 -1.09 -12.74 0.83
N LEU A 158 -1.86 -11.96 0.05
CA LEU A 158 -3.30 -11.79 0.26
C LEU A 158 -4.07 -13.10 0.13
N ALA A 159 -3.63 -13.99 -0.75
CA ALA A 159 -4.27 -15.29 -0.96
C ALA A 159 -4.22 -16.21 0.26
N ARG A 160 -3.24 -16.03 1.17
CA ARG A 160 -3.19 -16.78 2.43
C ARG A 160 -4.40 -16.43 3.29
N TYR A 161 -4.64 -15.14 3.47
CA TYR A 161 -5.77 -14.64 4.26
C TYR A 161 -7.10 -14.87 3.56
N ALA A 162 -7.18 -14.60 2.25
CA ALA A 162 -8.39 -14.87 1.49
C ALA A 162 -8.77 -16.37 1.53
N GLY A 163 -7.78 -17.26 1.53
CA GLY A 163 -7.95 -18.70 1.67
C GLY A 163 -8.43 -19.17 3.04
N GLU A 164 -8.25 -18.36 4.09
CA GLU A 164 -8.72 -18.62 5.45
C GLU A 164 -10.16 -18.14 5.69
N VAL A 165 -10.72 -17.36 4.77
CA VAL A 165 -12.11 -16.87 4.86
C VAL A 165 -13.10 -18.02 4.67
N THR A 166 -13.90 -18.28 5.70
CA THR A 166 -14.97 -19.28 5.67
C THR A 166 -16.32 -18.60 5.54
N THR A 167 -17.20 -19.20 4.74
CA THR A 167 -18.53 -18.63 4.44
C THR A 167 -19.49 -18.64 5.63
N ASP A 168 -19.19 -19.43 6.67
CA ASP A 168 -19.91 -19.46 7.94
C ASP A 168 -19.40 -18.43 8.97
N GLY A 169 -18.30 -17.75 8.67
CA GLY A 169 -17.70 -16.74 9.55
C GLY A 169 -18.25 -15.33 9.41
N PHE A 170 -19.11 -15.09 8.42
CA PHE A 170 -19.68 -13.76 8.15
C PHE A 170 -20.91 -13.46 9.02
N ASP A 171 -20.95 -12.23 9.55
CA ASP A 171 -22.11 -11.72 10.27
C ASP A 171 -23.26 -11.33 9.32
N ALA A 172 -24.44 -11.04 9.88
CA ALA A 172 -25.65 -10.78 9.10
C ALA A 172 -25.54 -9.55 8.17
N ASP A 173 -24.74 -8.55 8.55
CA ASP A 173 -24.41 -7.36 7.78
C ASP A 173 -23.39 -7.63 6.64
N GLU A 174 -22.70 -8.76 6.70
CA GLU A 174 -21.68 -9.18 5.72
C GLU A 174 -22.19 -10.20 4.71
N ALA A 175 -23.50 -10.49 4.72
CA ALA A 175 -24.13 -11.47 3.83
C ALA A 175 -23.81 -11.24 2.34
N SER A 176 -23.56 -9.99 1.92
CA SER A 176 -23.16 -9.65 0.55
C SER A 176 -21.77 -10.16 0.16
N LEU A 177 -20.87 -10.39 1.13
CA LEU A 177 -19.55 -10.95 0.91
C LEU A 177 -19.62 -12.47 0.68
N MET A 178 -20.55 -13.18 1.34
CA MET A 178 -20.80 -14.61 1.09
C MET A 178 -21.09 -14.87 -0.39
N ASP A 179 -21.85 -13.98 -1.04
CA ASP A 179 -22.20 -14.08 -2.45
C ASP A 179 -20.98 -13.99 -3.40
N LEU A 180 -19.82 -13.57 -2.91
CA LEU A 180 -18.59 -13.52 -3.70
C LEU A 180 -17.89 -14.88 -3.81
N PHE A 181 -18.19 -15.85 -2.95
CA PHE A 181 -17.48 -17.13 -2.87
C PHE A 181 -18.21 -18.28 -3.58
N VAL A 182 -17.44 -19.15 -4.24
CA VAL A 182 -17.94 -20.45 -4.73
C VAL A 182 -17.95 -21.47 -3.58
N ARG A 183 -16.92 -21.38 -2.74
CA ARG A 183 -16.67 -22.17 -1.53
C ARG A 183 -15.67 -21.41 -0.66
N ASP A 184 -15.45 -21.86 0.56
CA ASP A 184 -14.48 -21.27 1.48
C ASP A 184 -13.12 -21.06 0.79
N GLY A 185 -12.58 -19.86 0.95
CA GLY A 185 -11.31 -19.46 0.37
C GLY A 185 -11.27 -19.26 -1.15
N GLU A 186 -12.35 -19.49 -1.90
CA GLU A 186 -12.36 -19.38 -3.37
C GLU A 186 -13.45 -18.45 -3.89
N LEU A 187 -13.02 -17.32 -4.46
CA LEU A 187 -13.89 -16.33 -5.08
C LEU A 187 -14.47 -16.79 -6.43
N LYS A 188 -15.72 -16.40 -6.71
CA LYS A 188 -16.38 -16.54 -8.00
C LYS A 188 -15.58 -15.80 -9.07
N ARG A 189 -15.29 -16.46 -10.18
CA ARG A 189 -14.65 -15.81 -11.33
C ARG A 189 -15.59 -14.79 -11.95
N VAL A 190 -15.17 -13.52 -11.94
CA VAL A 190 -15.88 -12.43 -12.63
C VAL A 190 -15.08 -12.04 -13.87
N ARG A 191 -15.75 -11.67 -14.97
CA ARG A 191 -15.04 -11.20 -16.18
C ARG A 191 -14.39 -9.84 -15.90
N PRO A 192 -13.08 -9.64 -16.20
CA PRO A 192 -12.44 -8.35 -16.02
C PRO A 192 -13.12 -7.26 -16.86
N PRO A 193 -13.48 -6.11 -16.27
CA PRO A 193 -14.05 -4.98 -17.00
C PRO A 193 -13.05 -4.38 -17.98
N MET A 194 -13.54 -3.60 -18.94
CA MET A 194 -12.70 -3.05 -20.01
C MET A 194 -11.56 -2.17 -19.50
N TRP A 195 -11.75 -1.43 -18.41
CA TRP A 195 -10.69 -0.60 -17.83
C TRP A 195 -9.54 -1.47 -17.28
N ALA A 196 -9.85 -2.58 -16.61
CA ALA A 196 -8.84 -3.49 -16.05
C ALA A 196 -8.08 -4.21 -17.17
N ARG A 197 -8.80 -4.65 -18.20
CA ARG A 197 -8.19 -5.24 -19.40
C ARG A 197 -7.23 -4.26 -20.09
N ARG A 198 -7.63 -2.99 -20.23
CA ARG A 198 -6.76 -1.95 -20.81
C ARG A 198 -5.52 -1.71 -19.94
N ALA A 199 -5.67 -1.58 -18.63
CA ALA A 199 -4.56 -1.38 -17.70
C ALA A 199 -3.51 -2.50 -17.84
N VAL A 200 -3.95 -3.77 -17.80
CA VAL A 200 -3.08 -4.94 -17.95
C VAL A 200 -2.45 -5.00 -19.34
N PHE A 201 -3.21 -4.71 -20.40
CA PHE A 201 -2.70 -4.68 -21.76
C PHE A 201 -1.55 -3.68 -21.92
N TYR A 202 -1.70 -2.46 -21.39
CA TYR A 202 -0.64 -1.44 -21.49
C TYR A 202 0.56 -1.76 -20.59
N ARG A 203 0.33 -2.24 -19.36
CA ARG A 203 1.39 -2.72 -18.46
C ARG A 203 2.25 -3.80 -19.14
N ASP A 204 1.58 -4.78 -19.76
CA ASP A 204 2.23 -5.92 -20.43
C ASP A 204 2.60 -5.63 -21.90
N ARG A 205 2.40 -4.38 -22.35
CA ARG A 205 2.76 -3.88 -23.69
C ARG A 205 2.15 -4.70 -24.83
N GLY A 206 0.93 -5.19 -24.65
CA GLY A 206 0.22 -6.01 -25.62
C GLY A 206 0.95 -7.30 -25.99
N ARG A 207 1.67 -7.91 -25.04
CA ARG A 207 2.44 -9.14 -25.27
C ARG A 207 2.18 -10.17 -24.19
N CYS A 208 2.35 -11.43 -24.56
CA CYS A 208 2.33 -12.52 -23.60
C CYS A 208 3.47 -12.33 -22.60
N THR A 209 3.16 -12.25 -21.30
CA THR A 209 4.17 -12.05 -20.25
C THR A 209 5.16 -13.21 -20.21
N THR A 210 4.72 -14.43 -20.50
CA THR A 210 5.55 -15.64 -20.46
C THR A 210 6.48 -15.78 -21.66
N CYS A 211 5.94 -15.77 -22.89
CA CYS A 211 6.72 -16.08 -24.10
C CYS A 211 7.03 -14.86 -24.98
N GLY A 212 6.42 -13.70 -24.74
CA GLY A 212 6.65 -12.48 -25.52
C GLY A 212 5.92 -12.39 -26.86
N THR A 213 5.10 -13.38 -27.21
CA THR A 213 4.22 -13.36 -28.40
C THR A 213 3.44 -12.05 -28.47
N ASP A 214 3.35 -11.46 -29.66
CA ASP A 214 2.56 -10.27 -29.88
C ASP A 214 1.06 -10.58 -29.74
N LEU A 215 0.38 -9.81 -28.89
CA LEU A 215 -1.05 -9.87 -28.64
C LEU A 215 -1.71 -8.52 -28.92
N SER A 216 -0.98 -7.62 -29.60
CA SER A 216 -1.43 -6.26 -29.86
C SER A 216 -2.42 -6.21 -31.03
N GLY A 217 -2.40 -7.22 -31.90
CA GLY A 217 -3.15 -7.22 -33.15
C GLY A 217 -2.59 -6.28 -34.22
N LEU A 218 -1.47 -5.60 -33.96
CA LEU A 218 -0.84 -4.67 -34.91
C LEU A 218 0.12 -5.38 -35.87
N ILE A 219 0.83 -6.40 -35.38
CA ILE A 219 1.78 -7.20 -36.17
C ILE A 219 1.12 -8.48 -36.67
N ASP A 220 0.35 -9.13 -35.80
CA ASP A 220 -0.33 -10.39 -36.08
C ASP A 220 -1.71 -10.40 -35.39
N THR A 221 -2.76 -10.60 -36.18
CA THR A 221 -4.15 -10.63 -35.70
C THR A 221 -4.62 -12.02 -35.30
N LEU A 222 -3.82 -13.08 -35.54
CA LEU A 222 -4.19 -14.46 -35.22
C LEU A 222 -4.02 -14.79 -33.74
N ASN A 223 -3.12 -14.09 -33.03
CA ASN A 223 -2.86 -14.36 -31.63
C ASN A 223 -3.92 -13.70 -30.74
N VAL A 224 -4.64 -14.51 -29.96
CA VAL A 224 -5.64 -14.04 -29.01
C VAL A 224 -5.05 -13.95 -27.60
N GLY A 225 -5.19 -12.77 -26.98
CA GLY A 225 -4.75 -12.51 -25.61
C GLY A 225 -5.78 -12.91 -24.55
N ASN A 226 -5.32 -13.57 -23.50
CA ASN A 226 -6.10 -14.00 -22.34
C ASN A 226 -5.65 -13.22 -21.11
N TYR A 227 -6.63 -12.74 -20.34
CA TYR A 227 -6.39 -12.06 -19.06
C TYR A 227 -6.57 -13.09 -17.96
N ASP A 228 -5.46 -13.57 -17.42
CA ASP A 228 -5.46 -14.66 -16.43
C ASP A 228 -4.92 -14.18 -15.10
N HIS A 229 -5.31 -14.85 -14.02
CA HIS A 229 -4.87 -14.51 -12.68
C HIS A 229 -3.43 -15.03 -12.44
N MET A 230 -2.55 -14.21 -11.88
CA MET A 230 -1.21 -14.60 -11.42
C MET A 230 -1.36 -15.61 -10.28
N MET A 231 -2.12 -15.24 -9.25
CA MET A 231 -2.58 -16.14 -8.21
C MET A 231 -3.99 -16.65 -8.57
N PRO A 232 -4.17 -17.96 -8.88
CA PRO A 232 -5.46 -18.52 -9.29
C PRO A 232 -6.51 -18.40 -8.18
N LEU A 233 -7.78 -18.21 -8.55
CA LEU A 233 -8.89 -18.10 -7.60
C LEU A 233 -9.00 -19.34 -6.69
N ALA A 234 -8.77 -20.54 -7.24
CA ALA A 234 -8.76 -21.80 -6.49
C ALA A 234 -7.64 -21.90 -5.43
N GLY A 235 -6.66 -20.99 -5.47
CA GLY A 235 -5.63 -20.85 -4.44
C GLY A 235 -5.79 -19.59 -3.59
N GLY A 236 -6.97 -18.98 -3.53
CA GLY A 236 -7.21 -17.73 -2.78
C GLY A 236 -6.92 -16.44 -3.56
N GLY A 237 -6.74 -16.53 -4.88
CA GLY A 237 -6.51 -15.35 -5.71
C GLY A 237 -7.70 -14.38 -5.74
N LEU A 238 -7.41 -13.09 -5.86
CA LEU A 238 -8.42 -12.02 -5.90
C LEU A 238 -8.85 -11.66 -7.32
N ASN A 239 -10.09 -11.17 -7.49
CA ASN A 239 -10.55 -10.53 -8.74
C ASN A 239 -10.07 -9.06 -8.80
N ASP A 240 -8.77 -8.85 -8.74
CA ASP A 240 -8.12 -7.54 -8.72
C ASP A 240 -7.25 -7.32 -9.98
N VAL A 241 -7.12 -6.06 -10.41
CA VAL A 241 -6.32 -5.71 -11.61
C VAL A 241 -4.84 -6.06 -11.44
N THR A 242 -4.32 -5.99 -10.22
CA THR A 242 -2.93 -6.34 -9.88
C THR A 242 -2.70 -7.84 -9.97
N ASN A 243 -3.74 -8.65 -9.78
CA ASN A 243 -3.66 -10.10 -9.90
C ASN A 243 -3.75 -10.57 -11.37
N LEU A 244 -3.97 -9.70 -12.35
CA LEU A 244 -4.09 -10.12 -13.75
C LEU A 244 -2.75 -10.10 -14.49
N GLN A 245 -2.57 -11.01 -15.44
CA GLN A 245 -1.50 -11.03 -16.44
C GLN A 245 -2.02 -11.34 -17.84
N LEU A 246 -1.35 -10.82 -18.87
CA LEU A 246 -1.69 -11.08 -20.26
C LEU A 246 -0.92 -12.30 -20.82
N LEU A 247 -1.64 -13.34 -21.24
CA LEU A 247 -1.07 -14.58 -21.78
C LEU A 247 -1.60 -14.90 -23.18
N CYS A 248 -0.77 -15.48 -24.04
CA CYS A 248 -1.26 -16.13 -25.26
C CYS A 248 -1.98 -17.44 -24.90
N GLU A 249 -2.81 -17.95 -25.80
CA GLU A 249 -3.58 -19.19 -25.60
C GLU A 249 -2.70 -20.37 -25.18
N ASN A 250 -1.57 -20.60 -25.84
CA ASN A 250 -0.64 -21.70 -25.51
C ASN A 250 -0.06 -21.58 -24.09
N CYS A 251 0.32 -20.37 -23.65
CA CYS A 251 0.84 -20.16 -22.31
C CYS A 251 -0.26 -20.24 -21.25
N ASN A 252 -1.43 -19.69 -21.54
CA ASN A 252 -2.61 -19.75 -20.67
C ASN A 252 -3.03 -21.20 -20.38
N SER A 253 -3.17 -22.00 -21.44
CA SER A 253 -3.55 -23.43 -21.32
C SER A 253 -2.49 -24.25 -20.58
N LYS A 254 -1.20 -23.90 -20.73
CA LYS A 254 -0.12 -24.56 -19.96
C LYS A 254 -0.11 -24.18 -18.49
N LYS A 255 -0.45 -22.94 -18.15
CA LYS A 255 -0.53 -22.47 -16.76
C LYS A 255 -1.74 -23.08 -16.06
N SER A 256 -2.92 -23.08 -16.67
CA SER A 256 -4.16 -23.54 -16.04
C SER A 256 -4.34 -22.85 -14.66
N ASP A 257 -4.61 -23.63 -13.63
CA ASP A 257 -4.78 -23.30 -12.22
C ASP A 257 -3.46 -23.36 -11.42
N LYS A 258 -2.30 -23.49 -12.08
CA LYS A 258 -1.02 -23.49 -11.37
C LYS A 258 -0.61 -22.09 -10.91
N VAL A 259 -0.05 -22.06 -9.70
CA VAL A 259 0.69 -20.89 -9.19
C VAL A 259 2.06 -20.89 -9.88
N GLU A 260 2.20 -20.06 -10.90
CA GLU A 260 3.46 -19.87 -11.61
C GLU A 260 3.91 -18.42 -11.46
N GLU A 261 5.17 -18.23 -11.07
CA GLU A 261 5.80 -16.92 -11.01
C GLU A 261 5.73 -16.25 -12.39
N PRO A 262 5.17 -15.02 -12.48
CA PRO A 262 5.16 -14.32 -13.75
C PRO A 262 6.59 -13.99 -14.17
N SER A 263 6.81 -14.05 -15.48
CA SER A 263 8.10 -13.74 -16.09
C SER A 263 8.62 -12.37 -15.68
N ASN A 264 9.90 -12.33 -15.29
CA ASN A 264 10.65 -11.10 -15.00
C ASN A 264 11.26 -10.46 -16.26
N ARG A 265 10.94 -10.97 -17.45
CA ARG A 265 11.45 -10.44 -18.71
C ARG A 265 10.65 -9.20 -19.08
N TYR A 266 11.26 -8.05 -18.83
CA TYR A 266 10.78 -6.77 -19.34
C TYR A 266 11.62 -6.39 -20.57
N ARG A 267 10.98 -5.90 -21.62
CA ARG A 267 11.72 -5.32 -22.75
C ARG A 267 12.45 -4.07 -22.26
N ARG A 268 13.75 -4.03 -22.49
CA ARG A 268 14.54 -2.81 -22.33
C ARG A 268 14.00 -1.73 -23.24
N TRP A 269 14.13 -0.49 -22.79
CA TRP A 269 13.75 0.68 -23.59
C TRP A 269 14.80 1.01 -24.67
N TYR A 270 16.00 0.41 -24.57
CA TYR A 270 17.11 0.50 -25.50
C TYR A 270 17.95 -0.79 -25.48
#